data_AF-A0A1Z1MK69-F1
#
_entry.id   AF-A0A1Z1MK69-F1
#
_cell.length_a   1.000
_cell.length_b   1.000
_cell.length_c   1.000
_cell.angle_alpha   90.00
_cell.angle_beta   90.00
_cell.angle_gamma   90.00
#
_symmetry.space_group_name_H-M   'P 1'
#
loop_
_entity.id
_entity.type
_entity.pdbx_description
1 polymer ?
#
loop_
_entity_poly.entity_id
_entity_poly.type
_entity_poly.pdbx_seq_one_letter_code
_entity_poly.pdbx_strand_id
1 'polypeptide(L)' 'MSNKIQKFKELKLSEIKEKIIELKKEIIFLKIKEKTKQKIKYHLMKEKKHQIAQLLTLETQYNKKNKNI' A
#
# COMPACT_ATOMS: atom_id res chain seq x y z
N MET A 1 -12.94 9.37 -12.18
CA MET A 1 -12.13 8.25 -11.64
C MET A 1 -10.66 8.70 -11.62
N SER A 2 -10.12 9.14 -10.48
CA SER A 2 -8.72 9.60 -10.43
C SER A 2 -7.78 8.38 -10.51
N ASN A 3 -6.96 8.31 -11.56
CA ASN A 3 -5.98 7.26 -11.80
C ASN A 3 -4.86 7.30 -10.73
N LYS A 4 -5.14 6.84 -9.49
CA LYS A 4 -4.13 6.73 -8.42
C LYS A 4 -2.97 5.80 -8.80
N ILE A 5 -3.16 4.90 -9.77
CA ILE A 5 -2.11 4.04 -10.32
C ILE A 5 -0.98 4.85 -10.97
N GLN A 6 -1.26 6.01 -11.58
CA GLN A 6 -0.21 6.85 -12.16
C GLN A 6 0.78 7.38 -11.11
N LYS A 7 0.34 7.61 -9.85
CA LYS A 7 1.21 8.12 -8.78
C LYS A 7 2.33 7.16 -8.37
N PHE A 8 2.19 5.89 -8.70
CA PHE A 8 3.14 4.85 -8.29
C PHE A 8 3.90 4.25 -9.49
N LYS A 9 3.62 4.72 -10.71
CA LYS A 9 4.23 4.20 -11.95
C LYS A 9 5.71 4.58 -12.09
N GLU A 10 6.14 5.62 -11.38
CA GLU A 10 7.52 6.15 -11.40
C GLU A 10 8.40 5.64 -10.25
N LEU A 11 7.85 4.88 -9.31
CA LEU A 11 8.62 4.40 -8.14
C LEU A 11 9.53 3.23 -8.52
N LYS A 12 10.72 3.21 -7.91
CA LYS A 12 11.62 2.04 -7.98
C LYS A 12 11.04 0.87 -7.18
N LEU A 13 11.40 -0.36 -7.54
CA LEU A 13 10.96 -1.56 -6.82
C LEU A 13 11.28 -1.51 -5.33
N SER A 14 12.44 -0.96 -4.96
CA SER A 14 12.84 -0.77 -3.56
C SER A 14 11.86 0.14 -2.81
N GLU A 15 11.50 1.28 -3.40
CA GLU A 15 10.56 2.26 -2.84
C GLU A 15 9.15 1.68 -2.72
N ILE A 16 8.72 0.85 -3.68
CA ILE A 16 7.45 0.13 -3.60
C ILE A 16 7.43 -0.79 -2.38
N LYS A 17 8.50 -1.57 -2.15
CA LYS A 17 8.62 -2.48 -1.01
C LYS A 17 8.66 -1.75 0.32
N GLU A 18 9.43 -0.67 0.42
CA GLU A 18 9.49 0.17 1.61
C GLU A 18 8.11 0.73 1.96
N LYS A 19 7.39 1.24 0.95
CA LYS A 19 6.05 1.81 1.14
C LYS A 19 5.02 0.76 1.54
N ILE A 20 5.13 -0.48 1.03
CA ILE A 20 4.30 -1.60 1.50
C ILE A 20 4.54 -1.86 3.00
N ILE A 21 5.80 -1.85 3.45
CA ILE A 21 6.15 -2.07 4.86
C ILE A 21 5.58 -0.94 5.73
N GLU A 22 5.73 0.32 5.30
CA GLU A 22 5.19 1.49 5.99
C GLU A 22 3.66 1.41 6.15
N LEU A 23 2.94 1.14 5.06
CA LEU A 23 1.47 1.01 5.10
C LEU A 23 1.00 -0.16 5.99
N LYS A 24 1.76 -1.27 6.02
CA LYS A 24 1.47 -2.39 6.93
C LYS A 24 1.61 -1.97 8.39
N LYS A 25 2.67 -1.21 8.74
CA LYS A 25 2.86 -0.67 10.10
C LYS A 25 1.71 0.27 10.49
N GLU A 26 1.29 1.15 9.59
CA GLU A 26 0.15 2.03 9.84
C GLU A 26 -1.16 1.26 10.09
N ILE A 27 -1.43 0.20 9.32
CA ILE A 27 -2.61 -0.66 9.57
C ILE A 27 -2.53 -1.32 10.94
N ILE A 28 -1.36 -1.79 11.36
CA ILE A 28 -1.16 -2.37 12.70
C ILE A 28 -1.49 -1.32 13.77
N PHE A 29 -0.98 -0.10 13.61
CA PHE A 29 -1.26 0.99 14.54
C PHE A 29 -2.76 1.35 14.59
N LEU A 30 -3.45 1.38 13.43
CA LEU A 30 -4.90 1.59 13.38
C LEU A 30 -5.67 0.47 14.09
N LYS A 31 -5.24 -0.79 13.95
CA LYS A 31 -5.83 -1.93 14.68
C LYS A 31 -5.61 -1.84 16.18
N ILE A 32 -4.43 -1.42 16.63
CA ILE A 32 -4.15 -1.20 18.06
C ILE A 32 -5.10 -0.12 18.61
N LYS A 33 -5.27 0.98 17.89
CA LYS A 33 -6.22 2.05 18.27
C LYS A 33 -7.67 1.57 18.29
N GLU A 34 -8.07 0.77 17.32
CA GLU A 34 -9.40 0.14 17.29
C GLU A 34 -9.64 -0.73 18.53
N LYS A 35 -8.69 -1.61 18.86
CA LYS A 35 -8.78 -2.53 20.00
C LYS A 35 -8.77 -1.81 21.35
N THR A 36 -8.03 -0.72 21.45
CA THR A 36 -8.00 0.16 22.64
C THR A 36 -9.18 1.12 22.70
N LYS A 37 -10.18 0.98 21.81
CA LYS A 37 -11.37 1.84 21.72
C LYS A 37 -11.06 3.33 21.57
N GLN A 38 -9.88 3.66 21.02
CA GLN A 38 -9.54 5.03 20.68
C GLN A 38 -10.33 5.48 19.44
N LYS A 39 -10.58 6.79 19.33
CA LYS A 39 -11.27 7.36 18.17
C LYS A 39 -10.44 7.16 16.90
N ILE A 40 -10.93 6.35 15.97
CA ILE A 40 -10.28 6.09 14.68
C ILE A 40 -11.19 6.44 13.51
N LYS A 41 -10.54 6.74 12.38
CA LYS A 41 -11.22 6.94 11.10
C LYS A 41 -11.19 5.62 10.32
N TYR A 42 -12.32 4.91 10.28
CA TYR A 42 -12.44 3.60 9.59
C TYR A 42 -12.09 3.66 8.10
N HIS A 43 -12.37 4.78 7.44
CA HIS A 43 -12.03 4.95 6.01
C HIS A 43 -10.52 4.89 5.77
N LEU A 44 -9.68 5.34 6.72
CA LEU A 44 -8.23 5.24 6.58
C LEU A 44 -7.80 3.79 6.46
N MET A 45 -8.39 2.87 7.23
CA MET A 45 -8.05 1.45 7.12
C MET A 45 -8.42 0.88 5.74
N LYS A 46 -9.56 1.30 5.16
CA LYS A 46 -9.96 0.91 3.79
C LYS A 46 -9.00 1.49 2.75
N GLU A 47 -8.65 2.76 2.86
CA GLU A 47 -7.73 3.43 1.94
C GLU A 47 -6.34 2.79 1.94
N LYS A 48 -5.79 2.52 3.14
CA LYS A 48 -4.46 1.91 3.30
C LYS A 48 -4.42 0.48 2.75
N LYS A 49 -5.46 -0.33 2.98
CA LYS A 49 -5.61 -1.65 2.34
C LYS A 49 -5.63 -1.55 0.81
N HIS A 50 -6.37 -0.59 0.28
CA HIS A 50 -6.45 -0.39 -1.17
C HIS A 50 -5.10 0.06 -1.76
N GLN A 51 -4.37 0.94 -1.07
CA GLN A 51 -3.02 1.35 -1.47
C GLN A 51 -2.04 0.17 -1.48
N ILE A 52 -2.08 -0.71 -0.48
CA ILE A 52 -1.25 -1.93 -0.45
C ILE A 52 -1.56 -2.82 -1.66
N ALA A 53 -2.84 -3.05 -1.98
CA ALA A 53 -3.23 -3.86 -3.14
C ALA A 53 -2.70 -3.28 -4.46
N GLN A 54 -2.74 -1.94 -4.62
CA GLN A 54 -2.17 -1.27 -5.78
C GLN A 54 -0.65 -1.47 -5.86
N LEU A 55 0.07 -1.29 -4.76
CA LEU A 55 1.52 -1.46 -4.71
C LEU A 55 1.94 -2.92 -5.01
N LEU A 56 1.23 -3.91 -4.48
CA LEU A 56 1.48 -5.33 -4.77
C LEU A 56 1.22 -5.67 -6.25
N THR A 57 0.22 -5.04 -6.85
CA THR A 57 -0.06 -5.19 -8.28
C THR A 57 1.10 -4.65 -9.11
N LEU A 58 1.64 -3.48 -8.74
CA LEU A 58 2.79 -2.87 -9.42
C LEU A 58 4.07 -3.68 -9.23
N GLU A 59 4.32 -4.18 -8.02
CA GLU A 59 5.44 -5.10 -7.75
C GLU A 59 5.36 -6.34 -8.65
N THR A 60 4.18 -6.93 -8.79
CA THR A 60 3.96 -8.09 -9.66
C THR A 60 4.21 -7.76 -11.13
N GLN A 61 3.73 -6.60 -11.60
CA GLN A 61 3.97 -6.13 -12.96
C GLN A 61 5.46 -5.88 -13.23
N TYR A 62 6.17 -5.27 -12.28
CA TYR A 62 7.61 -5.01 -12.37
C TYR A 62 8.40 -6.32 -12.44
N ASN A 63 8.09 -7.28 -11.56
CA ASN A 63 8.72 -8.60 -11.56
C ASN A 63 8.45 -9.37 -12.86
N LYS A 64 7.23 -9.30 -13.40
CA LYS A 64 6.88 -9.91 -14.70
C LYS A 64 7.67 -9.27 -15.85
N LYS A 65 7.87 -7.95 -15.84
CA LYS A 65 8.67 -7.24 -16.83
C LYS A 65 10.14 -7.69 -16.80
N ASN A 66 10.73 -7.80 -15.61
CA ASN A 66 12.13 -8.21 -15.46
C ASN A 66 12.37 -9.70 -15.74
N LYS A 67 11.35 -10.56 -15.59
CA LYS A 67 11.45 -12.00 -15.87
C LYS A 67 11.36 -12.34 -17.36
N ASN A 68 10.93 -11.38 -18.19
CA ASN A 68 10.87 -11.51 -19.64
C ASN A 68 12.13 -10.94 -20.34
N ILE A 69 13.24 -10.81 -19.60
CA ILE A 69 14.57 -10.45 -20.09
C ILE A 69 15.50 -11.64 -19.85
#